data_AF-A0A955Z756-F1
#
_entry.id   AF-A0A955Z756-F1
#
_cell.length_a   1.000
_cell.length_b   1.000
_cell.length_c   1.000
_cell.angle_alpha   90.00
_cell.angle_beta   90.00
_cell.angle_gamma   90.00
#
_symmetry.space_group_name_H-M   'P 1'
#
loop_
_entity.id
_entity.type
_entity.pdbx_description
1 polymer ?
#
loop_
_entity_poly.entity_id
_entity_poly.type
_entity_poly.pdbx_seq_one_letter_code
_entity_poly.pdbx_strand_id
1 'polypeptide(L)'
;MCVALSAAALVACGGGGASASGVRLVSTSPRGEVSVKSDSPRLVAASKELTALLGHEVTFDLDAALLPDHAPHLETAFADAVETTAHALSVIKRDDPRAFAYAAPLVGALVVRYDATLREPRGELDEAKKELRVRVPRASFSLVTDGAIHAAIDEAHHAYVARRYAKADPRGLSQDELEEMWDTILHHWRYEKKEDPPPQPPAWDPGRKIVADDARGRAVLRALSLFPHAQGELRARLVEWLVHERHYLLLAWEHHPDEARRAPPDSVLKHVQAAWVAWFLAELPRLETKHKVEIARLAFQGRPHDRDYAREALAGFDAFAFGLEVFDGWVKAGMPTGGDGDDELADTVVCPHRLDADGQLTRNRGCGPGWHRMALSAERRSAFAKTLLRAPPAAAASLAAGLKYETDLVVALLRAVESSAAHHAAVLRVLAGELRFGSREAARVEGFRLYRASASRRGGALYLLMSTDFAHGVDDVLPGLAPPPTATELGAMLDLTPDAMRFAPALWGHMQGGREAETVVAHLDRFIDDGATPNAHRGEPDATVQKLVDAACRVGRPGDLAALHTYFARRASTHGAESTRWAGVKDQTRAGACSAR
;
A
#
# COMPACT_ATOMS: atom_id res chain seq x y z
N MET A 1 41.88 59.87 -10.66
CA MET A 1 43.24 59.30 -10.55
C MET A 1 43.28 58.11 -11.51
N CYS A 2 43.64 58.23 -12.80
CA CYS A 2 44.90 58.70 -13.40
C CYS A 2 46.13 58.12 -12.72
N VAL A 3 46.63 56.96 -13.19
CA VAL A 3 48.00 56.75 -13.70
C VAL A 3 47.98 55.53 -14.63
N ALA A 4 48.41 55.76 -15.87
CA ALA A 4 48.77 54.75 -16.85
C ALA A 4 50.23 54.31 -16.66
N LEU A 5 50.58 53.06 -16.98
CA LEU A 5 51.93 52.76 -17.44
C LEU A 5 51.93 51.54 -18.37
N SER A 6 52.24 51.84 -19.63
CA SER A 6 52.51 50.91 -20.71
C SER A 6 53.90 50.29 -20.57
N ALA A 7 54.03 49.01 -20.94
CA ALA A 7 55.30 48.45 -21.42
C ALA A 7 54.99 47.41 -22.50
N ALA A 8 55.23 47.82 -23.75
CA ALA A 8 55.20 46.98 -24.93
C ALA A 8 56.54 46.26 -25.07
N ALA A 9 56.52 44.94 -25.26
CA ALA A 9 57.65 44.17 -25.77
C ALA A 9 57.21 43.46 -27.05
N LEU A 10 57.76 43.94 -28.16
CA LEU A 10 57.71 43.33 -29.49
C LEU A 10 58.54 42.04 -29.47
N VAL A 11 57.92 40.90 -29.76
CA VAL A 11 58.62 39.69 -30.19
C VAL A 11 58.17 39.36 -31.61
N ALA A 12 59.18 39.12 -32.44
CA ALA A 12 59.13 39.09 -33.89
C ALA A 12 58.24 37.98 -34.46
N CYS A 13 57.52 38.33 -35.52
CA CYS A 13 56.75 37.46 -36.39
C CYS A 13 57.65 36.43 -37.09
N GLY A 14 57.56 35.17 -36.67
CA GLY A 14 57.74 34.04 -37.58
C GLY A 14 56.39 33.78 -38.25
N GLY A 15 56.25 34.19 -39.53
CA GLY A 15 55.03 34.00 -40.31
C GLY A 15 54.81 32.52 -40.66
N GLY A 16 54.22 31.78 -39.73
CA GLY A 16 53.42 30.60 -40.07
C GLY A 16 52.07 31.09 -40.56
N GLY A 17 51.72 30.81 -41.81
CA GLY A 17 50.43 31.21 -42.37
C GLY A 17 49.30 30.70 -41.48
N ALA A 18 48.60 31.63 -40.83
CA ALA A 18 47.34 31.35 -40.17
C ALA A 18 46.36 30.93 -41.27
N SER A 19 46.15 29.62 -41.40
CA SER A 19 45.13 29.05 -42.28
C SER A 19 43.78 29.46 -41.73
N ALA A 20 43.19 30.49 -42.33
CA ALA A 20 41.90 31.03 -41.96
C ALA A 20 40.78 30.11 -42.48
N SER A 21 40.53 28.97 -41.80
CA SER A 21 39.21 28.30 -41.66
C SER A 21 39.35 26.88 -41.04
N GLY A 22 39.19 26.80 -39.73
CA GLY A 22 38.11 26.05 -39.08
C GLY A 22 38.17 24.52 -38.91
N VAL A 23 38.95 23.76 -39.69
CA VAL A 23 39.06 22.30 -39.48
C VAL A 23 40.47 21.82 -39.77
N ARG A 24 41.20 21.43 -38.72
CA ARG A 24 42.49 20.75 -38.88
C ARG A 24 42.24 19.25 -38.97
N LEU A 25 42.29 18.70 -40.17
CA LEU A 25 42.21 17.27 -40.39
C LEU A 25 43.60 16.66 -40.18
N VAL A 26 43.77 15.90 -39.10
CA VAL A 26 45.03 15.19 -38.84
C VAL A 26 44.76 13.70 -39.05
N SER A 27 45.27 13.14 -40.15
CA SER A 27 45.29 11.69 -40.33
C SER A 27 46.59 11.14 -39.75
N THR A 28 46.52 10.31 -38.72
CA THR A 28 47.70 9.71 -38.06
C THR A 28 48.28 8.51 -38.83
N SER A 29 48.12 8.45 -40.16
CA SER A 29 48.69 7.38 -40.96
C SER A 29 50.21 7.54 -41.14
N PRO A 30 51.01 6.47 -40.97
CA PRO A 30 52.42 6.49 -41.37
C PRO A 30 52.62 6.65 -42.90
N ARG A 31 51.54 6.65 -43.70
CA ARG A 31 51.59 6.75 -45.18
C ARG A 31 51.28 8.14 -45.76
N GLY A 32 51.30 9.19 -44.94
CA GLY A 32 51.15 10.59 -45.38
C GLY A 32 49.78 11.19 -45.06
N GLU A 33 49.75 12.51 -44.90
CA GLU A 33 48.58 13.32 -44.55
C GLU A 33 47.60 13.35 -45.74
N VAL A 34 46.42 12.74 -45.57
CA VAL A 34 45.33 12.85 -46.56
C VAL A 34 44.61 14.17 -46.31
N SER A 35 44.84 15.17 -47.15
CA SER A 35 44.16 16.46 -47.03
C SER A 35 42.77 16.41 -47.68
N VAL A 36 41.72 16.44 -46.87
CA VAL A 36 40.38 16.83 -47.34
C VAL A 36 40.44 18.31 -47.71
N LYS A 37 39.85 18.69 -48.85
CA LYS A 37 39.78 20.10 -49.24
C LYS A 37 38.97 20.87 -48.19
N SER A 38 39.64 21.72 -47.42
CA SER A 38 39.04 22.47 -46.31
C SER A 38 38.13 23.62 -46.76
N ASP A 39 37.98 23.84 -48.07
CA ASP A 39 37.22 24.95 -48.68
C ASP A 39 35.78 24.57 -49.08
N SER A 40 35.33 23.35 -48.78
CA SER A 40 33.94 22.93 -49.01
C SER A 40 32.97 23.85 -48.25
N PRO A 41 32.04 24.55 -48.94
CA PRO A 41 31.14 25.49 -48.27
C PRO A 41 30.25 24.83 -47.20
N ARG A 42 29.85 23.57 -47.42
CA ARG A 42 29.06 22.79 -46.46
C ARG A 42 29.85 22.52 -45.18
N LEU A 43 31.10 22.08 -45.34
CA LEU A 43 31.96 21.77 -44.19
C LEU A 43 32.31 23.03 -43.38
N VAL A 44 32.59 24.15 -44.05
CA VAL A 44 32.84 25.44 -43.39
C VAL A 44 31.59 25.89 -42.62
N ALA A 45 30.39 25.74 -43.18
CA ALA A 45 29.14 26.09 -42.51
C ALA A 45 28.89 25.22 -41.28
N ALA A 46 28.98 23.90 -41.41
CA ALA A 46 28.79 22.95 -40.31
C ALA A 46 29.79 23.17 -39.17
N SER A 47 31.07 23.44 -39.51
CA SER A 47 32.12 23.70 -38.53
C SER A 47 31.91 25.03 -37.81
N LYS A 48 31.40 26.05 -38.51
CA LYS A 48 31.03 27.33 -37.90
C LYS A 48 29.84 27.18 -36.95
N GLU A 49 28.86 26.35 -37.29
CA GLU A 49 27.73 26.04 -36.42
C GLU A 49 28.18 25.31 -35.15
N LEU A 50 29.01 24.27 -35.30
CA LEU A 50 29.58 23.54 -34.17
C LEU A 50 30.43 24.46 -33.26
N THR A 51 31.24 25.33 -33.86
CA THR A 51 32.04 26.33 -33.14
C THR A 51 31.17 27.34 -32.41
N ALA A 52 30.10 27.81 -33.04
CA ALA A 52 29.14 28.71 -32.40
C ALA A 52 28.39 28.04 -31.24
N LEU A 53 28.12 26.74 -31.35
CA LEU A 53 27.48 25.96 -30.30
C LEU A 53 28.40 25.76 -29.08
N LEU A 54 29.66 25.41 -29.30
CA LEU A 54 30.63 25.08 -28.25
C LEU A 54 31.41 26.28 -27.69
N GLY A 55 31.56 27.34 -28.48
CA GLY A 55 32.35 28.53 -28.13
C GLY A 55 33.84 28.44 -28.49
N HIS A 56 34.30 27.34 -29.09
CA HIS A 56 35.66 27.12 -29.58
C HIS A 56 35.69 26.16 -30.78
N GLU A 57 36.80 26.18 -31.51
CA GLU A 57 37.01 25.29 -32.66
C GLU A 57 37.28 23.85 -32.19
N VAL A 58 36.77 22.86 -32.94
CA VAL A 58 36.96 21.43 -32.68
C VAL A 58 37.83 20.80 -33.76
N THR A 59 38.86 20.05 -33.34
CA THR A 59 39.72 19.29 -34.26
C THR A 59 39.08 17.95 -34.60
N PHE A 60 39.18 17.49 -35.85
CA PHE A 60 38.65 16.19 -36.25
C PHE A 60 39.80 15.28 -36.68
N ASP A 61 39.95 14.15 -35.98
CA ASP A 61 40.94 13.11 -36.26
C ASP A 61 40.23 11.86 -36.72
N LEU A 62 40.51 11.44 -37.95
CA LEU A 62 39.94 10.26 -38.57
C LEU A 62 41.01 9.19 -38.75
N ASP A 63 40.75 8.00 -38.21
CA ASP A 63 41.58 6.82 -38.41
C ASP A 63 41.67 6.48 -39.91
N ALA A 64 42.91 6.32 -40.38
CA ALA A 64 43.20 5.99 -41.76
C ALA A 64 42.60 4.65 -42.21
N ALA A 65 42.31 3.74 -41.26
CA ALA A 65 41.64 2.48 -41.54
C ALA A 65 40.20 2.66 -42.06
N LEU A 66 39.56 3.81 -41.81
CA LEU A 66 38.21 4.12 -42.27
C LEU A 66 38.18 4.70 -43.70
N LEU A 67 39.34 5.14 -44.22
CA LEU A 67 39.40 5.80 -45.52
C LEU A 67 38.98 4.90 -46.69
N PRO A 68 39.36 3.60 -46.79
CA PRO A 68 38.98 2.78 -47.94
C PRO A 68 37.47 2.65 -48.14
N ASP A 69 36.71 2.55 -47.04
CA ASP A 69 35.25 2.36 -47.09
C ASP A 69 34.50 3.67 -47.41
N HIS A 70 35.11 4.82 -47.11
CA HIS A 70 34.51 6.14 -47.35
C HIS A 70 35.15 6.95 -48.49
N ALA A 71 36.26 6.49 -49.09
CA ALA A 71 37.03 7.24 -50.09
C ALA A 71 36.20 7.87 -51.23
N PRO A 72 35.20 7.19 -51.82
CA PRO A 72 34.38 7.78 -52.89
C PRO A 72 33.53 8.99 -52.43
N HIS A 73 33.24 9.10 -51.13
CA HIS A 73 32.33 10.09 -50.56
C HIS A 73 32.90 10.72 -49.28
N LEU A 74 34.23 10.79 -49.15
CA LEU A 74 34.90 11.15 -47.90
C LEU A 74 34.50 12.55 -47.42
N GLU A 75 34.40 13.51 -48.35
CA GLU A 75 33.97 14.88 -48.05
C GLU A 75 32.52 14.91 -47.51
N THR A 76 31.62 14.14 -48.11
CA THR A 76 30.22 14.03 -47.68
C THR A 76 30.12 13.37 -46.31
N ALA A 77 30.77 12.21 -46.13
CA ALA A 77 30.77 11.48 -44.86
C ALA A 77 31.35 12.31 -43.72
N PHE A 78 32.36 13.14 -44.02
CA PHE A 78 32.97 14.05 -43.06
C PHE A 78 32.06 15.23 -42.71
N ALA A 79 31.45 15.89 -43.71
CA ALA A 79 30.45 16.92 -43.46
C ALA A 79 29.27 16.39 -42.63
N ASP A 80 28.78 15.20 -42.97
CA ASP A 80 27.70 14.52 -42.22
C ASP A 80 28.13 14.24 -40.77
N ALA A 81 29.39 13.88 -40.51
CA ALA A 81 29.91 13.67 -39.16
C ALA A 81 29.95 14.96 -38.33
N VAL A 82 30.36 16.09 -38.92
CA VAL A 82 30.33 17.41 -38.26
C VAL A 82 28.89 17.83 -37.95
N GLU A 83 27.99 17.69 -38.93
CA GLU A 83 26.57 18.02 -38.78
C GLU A 83 25.88 17.15 -37.74
N THR A 84 26.12 15.83 -37.76
CA THR A 84 25.62 14.89 -36.74
C THR A 84 26.13 15.26 -35.36
N THR A 85 27.41 15.66 -35.25
CA THR A 85 27.99 16.10 -33.97
C THR A 85 27.34 17.38 -33.45
N ALA A 86 27.17 18.38 -34.31
CA ALA A 86 26.48 19.62 -33.96
C ALA A 86 25.01 19.36 -33.57
N HIS A 87 24.32 18.51 -34.33
CA HIS A 87 22.94 18.11 -34.05
C HIS A 87 22.83 17.42 -32.68
N ALA A 88 23.60 16.36 -32.43
CA ALA A 88 23.61 15.64 -31.16
C ALA A 88 23.88 16.58 -29.97
N LEU A 89 24.90 17.44 -30.07
CA LEU A 89 25.22 18.42 -29.03
C LEU A 89 24.12 19.46 -28.82
N SER A 90 23.42 19.87 -29.88
CA SER A 90 22.27 20.78 -29.80
C SER A 90 21.09 20.11 -29.11
N VAL A 91 20.82 18.84 -29.41
CA VAL A 91 19.81 18.03 -28.72
C VAL A 91 20.16 17.89 -27.24
N ILE A 92 21.41 17.56 -26.88
CA ILE A 92 21.86 17.51 -25.48
C ILE A 92 21.68 18.88 -24.83
N LYS A 93 22.08 19.98 -25.47
CA LYS A 93 21.89 21.34 -24.91
C LYS A 93 20.42 21.67 -24.60
N ARG A 94 19.49 21.16 -25.41
CA ARG A 94 18.05 21.35 -25.22
C ARG A 94 17.49 20.44 -24.12
N ASP A 95 17.88 19.17 -24.14
CA ASP A 95 17.25 18.12 -23.32
C ASP A 95 17.94 17.93 -21.96
N ASP A 96 19.27 18.09 -21.90
CA ASP A 96 20.08 18.15 -20.67
C ASP A 96 21.14 19.29 -20.74
N PRO A 97 20.72 20.54 -20.44
CA PRO A 97 21.63 21.68 -20.44
C PRO A 97 22.84 21.54 -19.51
N ARG A 98 22.76 20.70 -18.46
CA ARG A 98 23.85 20.51 -17.49
C ARG A 98 24.93 19.59 -18.07
N ALA A 99 24.53 18.46 -18.67
CA ALA A 99 25.46 17.59 -19.40
C ALA A 99 26.16 18.35 -20.54
N PHE A 100 25.43 19.20 -21.26
CA PHE A 100 26.03 20.07 -22.27
C PHE A 100 27.03 21.05 -21.67
N ALA A 101 26.66 21.78 -20.60
CA ALA A 101 27.56 22.74 -19.95
C ALA A 101 28.85 22.08 -19.42
N TYR A 102 28.75 20.83 -18.96
CA TYR A 102 29.89 20.00 -18.57
C TYR A 102 30.76 19.60 -19.77
N ALA A 103 30.15 19.03 -20.81
CA ALA A 103 30.88 18.45 -21.94
C ALA A 103 31.44 19.49 -22.91
N ALA A 104 30.74 20.60 -23.13
CA ALA A 104 31.13 21.62 -24.11
C ALA A 104 32.62 22.03 -23.99
N PRO A 105 33.14 22.47 -22.82
CA PRO A 105 34.55 22.85 -22.67
C PRO A 105 35.57 21.68 -22.75
N LEU A 106 35.07 20.43 -22.78
CA LEU A 106 35.83 19.19 -22.87
C LEU A 106 35.85 18.61 -24.29
N VAL A 107 35.00 19.05 -25.20
CA VAL A 107 35.03 18.60 -26.61
C VAL A 107 35.97 19.53 -27.39
N GLY A 108 37.29 19.27 -27.30
CA GLY A 108 38.31 19.96 -28.08
C GLY A 108 38.66 19.24 -29.39
N ALA A 109 38.47 17.92 -29.44
CA ALA A 109 38.62 17.13 -30.64
C ALA A 109 37.56 16.02 -30.74
N LEU A 110 37.12 15.70 -31.96
CA LEU A 110 36.36 14.51 -32.31
C LEU A 110 37.29 13.49 -32.97
N VAL A 111 37.50 12.36 -32.31
CA VAL A 111 38.44 11.33 -32.75
C VAL A 111 37.68 10.08 -33.15
N VAL A 112 37.62 9.80 -34.45
CA VAL A 112 36.89 8.64 -34.99
C VAL A 112 37.88 7.51 -35.26
N ARG A 113 37.72 6.39 -34.55
CA ARG A 113 38.61 5.21 -34.63
C ARG A 113 37.88 3.99 -35.16
N TYR A 114 38.57 3.19 -35.96
CA TYR A 114 38.05 1.90 -36.38
C TYR A 114 38.19 0.85 -35.28
N ASP A 115 37.13 0.09 -34.99
CA ASP A 115 37.17 -1.04 -34.08
C ASP A 115 36.40 -2.23 -34.66
N ALA A 116 37.14 -3.21 -35.18
CA ALA A 116 36.59 -4.42 -35.80
C ALA A 116 35.80 -5.32 -34.83
N THR A 117 35.95 -5.12 -33.51
CA THR A 117 35.29 -5.96 -32.49
C THR A 117 33.89 -5.48 -32.14
N LEU A 118 33.55 -4.24 -32.50
CA LEU A 118 32.24 -3.65 -32.23
C LEU A 118 31.20 -4.13 -33.24
N ARG A 119 29.95 -4.21 -32.77
CA ARG A 119 28.78 -4.41 -33.63
C ARG A 119 28.08 -3.10 -33.99
N GLU A 120 28.21 -2.11 -33.11
CA GLU A 120 27.57 -0.79 -33.20
C GLU A 120 28.57 0.29 -32.79
N PRO A 121 28.45 1.53 -33.30
CA PRO A 121 29.28 2.65 -32.86
C PRO A 121 29.19 2.88 -31.35
N ARG A 122 30.33 3.20 -30.73
CA ARG A 122 30.40 3.56 -29.30
C ARG A 122 31.18 4.83 -29.11
N GLY A 123 30.66 5.76 -28.32
CA GLY A 123 31.35 6.98 -27.94
C GLY A 123 31.97 6.89 -26.55
N GLU A 124 32.98 7.71 -26.31
CA GLU A 124 33.64 7.90 -25.01
C GLU A 124 34.23 9.32 -24.96
N LEU A 125 34.01 10.06 -23.86
CA LEU A 125 34.63 11.37 -23.67
C LEU A 125 35.88 11.24 -22.77
N ASP A 126 37.06 11.45 -23.34
CA ASP A 126 38.33 11.52 -22.60
C ASP A 126 38.54 12.93 -22.06
N GLU A 127 38.13 13.15 -20.80
CA GLU A 127 38.21 14.45 -20.11
C GLU A 127 39.64 15.02 -20.08
N ALA A 128 40.65 14.16 -19.92
CA ALA A 128 42.04 14.57 -19.76
C ALA A 128 42.64 15.10 -21.06
N LYS A 129 42.27 14.48 -22.19
CA LYS A 129 42.72 14.91 -23.52
C LYS A 129 41.76 15.87 -24.22
N LYS A 130 40.57 16.08 -23.66
CA LYS A 130 39.49 16.83 -24.29
C LYS A 130 39.07 16.23 -25.65
N GLU A 131 38.99 14.91 -25.70
CA GLU A 131 38.67 14.17 -26.92
C GLU A 131 37.33 13.45 -26.77
N LEU A 132 36.37 13.74 -27.65
CA LEU A 132 35.20 12.91 -27.88
C LEU A 132 35.59 11.81 -28.87
N ARG A 133 35.79 10.59 -28.37
CA ARG A 133 36.18 9.43 -29.18
C ARG A 133 34.96 8.68 -29.64
N VAL A 134 34.84 8.41 -30.94
CA VAL A 134 33.81 7.54 -31.50
C VAL A 134 34.49 6.36 -32.17
N ARG A 135 34.24 5.16 -31.65
CA ARG A 135 34.69 3.91 -32.25
C ARG A 135 33.61 3.36 -33.16
N VAL A 136 33.93 3.10 -34.42
CA VAL A 136 32.99 2.60 -35.42
C VAL A 136 33.37 1.20 -35.93
N PRO A 137 32.38 0.31 -36.16
CA PRO A 137 32.62 -1.00 -36.75
C PRO A 137 32.81 -0.91 -38.27
N ARG A 138 33.26 -2.01 -38.88
CA ARG A 138 33.52 -2.10 -40.35
C ARG A 138 32.33 -1.77 -41.24
N ALA A 139 31.13 -2.15 -40.81
CA ALA A 139 29.92 -1.97 -41.60
C ALA A 139 29.14 -0.70 -41.23
N SER A 140 29.81 0.31 -40.64
CA SER A 140 29.15 1.56 -40.29
C SER A 140 28.93 2.42 -41.53
N PHE A 141 27.67 2.76 -41.82
CA PHE A 141 27.35 3.68 -42.91
C PHE A 141 27.71 5.14 -42.59
N SER A 142 27.85 5.48 -41.31
CA SER A 142 28.22 6.81 -40.84
C SER A 142 29.47 6.75 -39.96
N LEU A 143 30.30 7.80 -40.04
CA LEU A 143 31.50 7.97 -39.21
C LEU A 143 31.16 8.25 -37.74
N VAL A 144 29.99 8.84 -37.50
CA VAL A 144 29.49 9.26 -36.20
C VAL A 144 27.98 9.04 -36.18
N THR A 145 27.42 8.75 -35.00
CA THR A 145 25.98 8.65 -34.80
C THR A 145 25.58 9.50 -33.60
N ASP A 146 24.36 10.05 -33.62
CA ASP A 146 23.79 10.79 -32.49
C ASP A 146 23.88 9.97 -31.20
N GLY A 147 23.48 8.69 -31.27
CA GLY A 147 23.49 7.78 -30.12
C GLY A 147 24.86 7.58 -29.49
N ALA A 148 25.94 7.51 -30.28
CA ALA A 148 27.30 7.37 -29.75
C ALA A 148 27.75 8.64 -29.01
N ILE A 149 27.42 9.82 -29.53
CA ILE A 149 27.74 11.10 -28.88
C ILE A 149 26.93 11.29 -27.60
N HIS A 150 25.62 11.05 -27.67
CA HIS A 150 24.72 11.12 -26.52
C HIS A 150 25.21 10.21 -25.41
N ALA A 151 25.47 8.93 -25.70
CA ALA A 151 25.98 7.98 -24.70
C ALA A 151 27.32 8.43 -24.10
N ALA A 152 28.27 8.90 -24.91
CA ALA A 152 29.57 9.36 -24.42
C ALA A 152 29.47 10.52 -23.43
N ILE A 153 28.65 11.52 -23.75
CA ILE A 153 28.49 12.71 -22.93
C ILE A 153 27.67 12.39 -21.68
N ASP A 154 26.59 11.62 -21.83
CA ASP A 154 25.74 11.18 -20.72
C ASP A 154 26.56 10.35 -19.71
N GLU A 155 27.30 9.34 -20.17
CA GLU A 155 28.16 8.51 -19.32
C GLU A 155 29.25 9.34 -18.61
N ALA A 156 29.92 10.26 -19.33
CA ALA A 156 30.96 11.08 -18.75
C ALA A 156 30.42 12.10 -17.74
N HIS A 157 29.28 12.73 -18.04
CA HIS A 157 28.60 13.63 -17.11
C HIS A 157 28.16 12.88 -15.86
N HIS A 158 27.47 11.73 -15.99
CA HIS A 158 27.09 10.91 -14.86
C HIS A 158 28.28 10.46 -14.01
N ALA A 159 29.39 10.07 -14.64
CA ALA A 159 30.61 9.71 -13.91
C ALA A 159 31.20 10.92 -13.16
N TYR A 160 31.19 12.11 -13.75
CA TYR A 160 31.60 13.35 -13.08
C TYR A 160 30.71 13.66 -11.88
N VAL A 161 29.39 13.65 -12.08
CA VAL A 161 28.41 13.96 -11.05
C VAL A 161 28.49 12.93 -9.90
N ALA A 162 28.64 11.64 -10.23
CA ALA A 162 28.88 10.58 -9.25
C ALA A 162 30.12 10.86 -8.41
N ARG A 163 31.24 11.24 -9.03
CA ARG A 163 32.48 11.60 -8.30
C ARG A 163 32.30 12.84 -7.45
N ARG A 164 31.63 13.88 -7.97
CA ARG A 164 31.34 15.14 -7.27
C ARG A 164 30.51 14.89 -6.01
N TYR A 165 29.44 14.12 -6.14
CA TYR A 165 28.49 13.89 -5.04
C TYR A 165 28.76 12.62 -4.24
N ALA A 166 29.78 11.81 -4.54
CA ALA A 166 30.11 10.62 -3.75
C ALA A 166 30.39 10.94 -2.28
N LYS A 167 31.00 12.09 -1.99
CA LYS A 167 31.41 12.51 -0.63
C LYS A 167 30.83 13.86 -0.20
N ALA A 168 29.97 14.47 -1.02
CA ALA A 168 29.35 15.74 -0.70
C ALA A 168 28.47 15.64 0.56
N ASP A 169 28.51 16.64 1.43
CA ASP A 169 27.57 16.78 2.54
C ASP A 169 26.32 17.53 2.04
N PRO A 170 25.12 16.92 2.05
CA PRO A 170 23.89 17.58 1.60
C PRO A 170 23.60 18.92 2.29
N ARG A 171 24.12 19.13 3.51
CA ARG A 171 23.95 20.39 4.25
C ARG A 171 24.58 21.60 3.57
N GLY A 172 25.59 21.39 2.74
CA GLY A 172 26.34 22.46 2.06
C GLY A 172 25.90 22.71 0.62
N LEU A 173 24.89 21.98 0.12
CA LEU A 173 24.45 22.05 -1.28
C LEU A 173 23.25 22.99 -1.42
N SER A 174 23.21 23.70 -2.55
CA SER A 174 22.03 24.44 -3.00
C SER A 174 20.89 23.49 -3.42
N GLN A 175 19.65 23.99 -3.59
CA GLN A 175 18.54 23.13 -4.04
C GLN A 175 18.82 22.50 -5.41
N ASP A 176 19.37 23.26 -6.37
CA ASP A 176 19.73 22.75 -7.69
C ASP A 176 20.76 21.62 -7.63
N GLU A 177 21.73 21.73 -6.72
CA GLU A 177 22.73 20.69 -6.48
C GLU A 177 22.17 19.47 -5.73
N LEU A 178 21.19 19.66 -4.85
CA LEU A 178 20.46 18.56 -4.21
C LEU A 178 19.61 17.80 -5.23
N GLU A 179 19.02 18.49 -6.21
CA GLU A 179 18.31 17.86 -7.33
C GLU A 179 19.26 17.06 -8.22
N GLU A 180 20.42 17.63 -8.58
CA GLU A 180 21.43 16.92 -9.37
C GLU A 180 21.95 15.67 -8.64
N MET A 181 22.20 15.81 -7.34
CA MET A 181 22.58 14.70 -6.48
C MET A 181 21.48 13.64 -6.38
N TRP A 182 20.21 14.03 -6.34
CA TRP A 182 19.08 13.11 -6.36
C TRP A 182 18.96 12.35 -7.68
N ASP A 183 19.09 13.03 -8.80
CA ASP A 183 19.04 12.42 -10.13
C ASP A 183 20.17 11.40 -10.30
N THR A 184 21.33 11.67 -9.72
CA THR A 184 22.46 10.73 -9.65
C THR A 184 22.11 9.43 -8.92
N ILE A 185 21.43 9.54 -7.78
CA ILE A 185 21.01 8.38 -6.97
C ILE A 185 20.03 7.52 -7.77
N LEU A 186 19.06 8.15 -8.43
CA LEU A 186 18.08 7.45 -9.27
C LEU A 186 18.72 6.82 -10.51
N HIS A 187 19.65 7.53 -11.17
CA HIS A 187 20.32 7.05 -12.36
C HIS A 187 21.13 5.78 -12.07
N HIS A 188 21.97 5.79 -11.02
CA HIS A 188 22.75 4.61 -10.62
C HIS A 188 21.84 3.42 -10.28
N TRP A 189 20.68 3.68 -9.68
CA TRP A 189 19.71 2.63 -9.39
C TRP A 189 19.04 2.05 -10.65
N ARG A 190 18.73 2.88 -11.65
CA ARG A 190 18.04 2.47 -12.88
C ARG A 190 18.98 1.78 -13.87
N TYR A 191 20.21 2.26 -14.04
CA TYR A 191 21.11 1.77 -15.09
C TYR A 191 21.71 0.37 -14.81
N GLU A 192 21.80 -0.03 -13.54
CA GLU A 192 22.16 -1.42 -13.20
C GLU A 192 21.06 -2.42 -13.60
N LYS A 193 19.84 -1.95 -13.92
CA LYS A 193 18.70 -2.78 -14.32
C LYS A 193 18.32 -2.50 -15.78
N LYS A 194 18.87 -3.29 -16.70
CA LYS A 194 18.32 -3.39 -18.06
C LYS A 194 16.92 -4.00 -17.97
N GLU A 195 15.89 -3.20 -18.23
CA GLU A 195 14.45 -3.50 -18.15
C GLU A 195 13.93 -3.63 -16.72
N ASP A 196 12.74 -3.09 -16.41
CA ASP A 196 12.06 -3.10 -15.09
C ASP A 196 11.86 -4.55 -14.58
N PRO A 197 12.80 -5.16 -13.83
CA PRO A 197 12.57 -6.47 -13.26
C PRO A 197 11.70 -6.26 -12.01
N PRO A 198 10.95 -7.29 -11.56
CA PRO A 198 10.31 -7.22 -10.25
C PRO A 198 11.34 -6.83 -9.17
N PRO A 199 10.93 -6.09 -8.13
CA PRO A 199 11.85 -5.61 -7.11
C PRO A 199 12.59 -6.81 -6.49
N GLN A 200 13.92 -6.80 -6.62
CA GLN A 200 14.78 -7.85 -6.10
C GLN A 200 15.07 -7.61 -4.60
N PRO A 201 15.23 -8.67 -3.80
CA PRO A 201 15.73 -8.56 -2.43
C PRO A 201 17.15 -7.94 -2.42
N PRO A 202 17.66 -7.53 -1.23
CA PRO A 202 19.06 -7.14 -1.08
C PRO A 202 20.00 -8.17 -1.71
N ALA A 203 21.15 -7.71 -2.22
CA ALA A 203 22.15 -8.64 -2.73
C ALA A 203 22.77 -9.43 -1.57
N TRP A 204 22.74 -10.75 -1.69
CA TRP A 204 23.37 -11.70 -0.75
C TRP A 204 24.51 -12.43 -1.46
N ASP A 205 25.65 -12.61 -0.78
CA ASP A 205 26.74 -13.42 -1.34
C ASP A 205 26.39 -14.93 -1.30
N PRO A 206 27.11 -15.82 -2.02
CA PRO A 206 26.88 -17.27 -1.97
C PRO A 206 27.04 -17.89 -0.56
N GLY A 207 27.71 -17.18 0.35
CA GLY A 207 27.82 -17.52 1.78
C GLY A 207 26.70 -16.93 2.64
N ARG A 208 25.69 -16.31 2.01
CA ARG A 208 24.54 -15.63 2.60
C ARG A 208 24.89 -14.52 3.59
N LYS A 209 26.00 -13.82 3.36
CA LYS A 209 26.28 -12.54 4.02
C LYS A 209 25.68 -11.42 3.19
N ILE A 210 25.23 -10.35 3.87
CA ILE A 210 24.85 -9.12 3.17
C ILE A 210 26.06 -8.69 2.36
N VAL A 211 25.86 -8.48 1.06
CA VAL A 211 26.92 -7.96 0.21
C VAL A 211 27.29 -6.59 0.76
N ALA A 212 28.55 -6.41 1.16
CA ALA A 212 29.06 -5.11 1.61
C ALA A 212 28.77 -4.01 0.58
N ASP A 213 28.55 -4.41 -0.68
CA ASP A 213 28.17 -3.59 -1.81
C ASP A 213 26.69 -3.50 -2.18
N ASP A 214 25.77 -3.50 -1.20
CA ASP A 214 24.34 -3.24 -1.47
C ASP A 214 24.10 -1.80 -2.00
N ALA A 215 24.09 -1.66 -3.33
CA ALA A 215 23.87 -0.40 -4.04
C ALA A 215 22.49 0.20 -3.74
N ARG A 216 21.44 -0.61 -3.65
CA ARG A 216 20.07 -0.15 -3.35
C ARG A 216 20.01 0.44 -1.96
N GLY A 217 20.51 -0.29 -0.96
CA GLY A 217 20.52 0.17 0.42
C GLY A 217 21.32 1.47 0.56
N ARG A 218 22.44 1.61 -0.14
CA ARG A 218 23.20 2.88 -0.17
C ARG A 218 22.46 4.02 -0.84
N ALA A 219 21.72 3.76 -1.91
CA ALA A 219 20.83 4.76 -2.53
C ALA A 219 19.77 5.25 -1.53
N VAL A 220 19.13 4.33 -0.78
CA VAL A 220 18.15 4.70 0.26
C VAL A 220 18.78 5.54 1.36
N LEU A 221 19.94 5.14 1.90
CA LEU A 221 20.66 5.93 2.91
C LEU A 221 21.02 7.32 2.40
N ARG A 222 21.44 7.42 1.14
CA ARG A 222 21.77 8.71 0.53
C ARG A 222 20.54 9.59 0.38
N ALA A 223 19.43 9.06 -0.11
CA ALA A 223 18.14 9.76 -0.20
C ALA A 223 17.64 10.25 1.18
N LEU A 224 17.76 9.41 2.21
CA LEU A 224 17.44 9.78 3.59
C LEU A 224 18.33 10.93 4.10
N SER A 225 19.60 10.99 3.69
CA SER A 225 20.50 12.09 4.03
C SER A 225 20.18 13.41 3.31
N LEU A 226 19.58 13.34 2.11
CA LEU A 226 19.09 14.51 1.35
C LEU A 226 17.83 15.10 1.95
N PHE A 227 16.94 14.24 2.45
CA PHE A 227 15.56 14.59 2.82
C PHE A 227 15.41 15.80 3.75
N PRO A 228 16.21 15.99 4.82
CA PRO A 228 16.07 17.15 5.70
C PRO A 228 16.39 18.49 5.03
N HIS A 229 17.09 18.47 3.89
CA HIS A 229 17.55 19.66 3.16
C HIS A 229 16.72 19.94 1.91
N ALA A 230 15.99 18.94 1.42
CA ALA A 230 15.11 19.08 0.27
C ALA A 230 13.88 19.95 0.57
N GLN A 231 13.51 20.79 -0.40
CA GLN A 231 12.32 21.65 -0.36
C GLN A 231 11.45 21.42 -1.61
N GLY A 232 10.24 21.98 -1.60
CA GLY A 232 9.34 22.01 -2.76
C GLY A 232 9.11 20.64 -3.40
N GLU A 233 9.26 20.59 -4.72
CA GLU A 233 9.04 19.39 -5.54
C GLU A 233 10.01 18.26 -5.18
N LEU A 234 11.30 18.56 -4.97
CA LEU A 234 12.31 17.56 -4.61
C LEU A 234 11.91 16.80 -3.34
N ARG A 235 11.42 17.52 -2.32
CA ARG A 235 10.95 16.89 -1.07
C ARG A 235 9.77 15.96 -1.34
N ALA A 236 8.80 16.37 -2.14
CA ALA A 236 7.63 15.55 -2.48
C ALA A 236 8.04 14.26 -3.22
N ARG A 237 8.95 14.37 -4.20
CA ARG A 237 9.50 13.20 -4.92
C ARG A 237 10.25 12.26 -3.99
N LEU A 238 11.03 12.80 -3.05
CA LEU A 238 11.73 12.00 -2.04
C LEU A 238 10.75 11.27 -1.10
N VAL A 239 9.66 11.91 -0.67
CA VAL A 239 8.61 11.22 0.12
C VAL A 239 8.04 10.05 -0.66
N GLU A 240 7.57 10.30 -1.89
CA GLU A 240 6.95 9.27 -2.73
C GLU A 240 7.91 8.08 -2.94
N TRP A 241 9.18 8.37 -3.28
CA TRP A 241 10.19 7.33 -3.49
C TRP A 241 10.55 6.59 -2.20
N LEU A 242 10.76 7.29 -1.07
CA LEU A 242 11.09 6.64 0.21
C LEU A 242 9.95 5.76 0.72
N VAL A 243 8.68 6.17 0.51
CA VAL A 243 7.53 5.31 0.78
C VAL A 243 7.57 4.07 -0.11
N HIS A 244 7.85 4.21 -1.40
CA HIS A 244 8.00 3.08 -2.33
C HIS A 244 9.13 2.13 -1.91
N GLU A 245 10.27 2.66 -1.46
CA GLU A 245 11.44 1.90 -1.03
C GLU A 245 11.23 1.13 0.28
N ARG A 246 10.07 1.22 0.93
CA ARG A 246 9.67 0.26 1.99
C ARG A 246 9.84 -1.19 1.50
N HIS A 247 9.59 -1.46 0.21
CA HIS A 247 9.73 -2.79 -0.38
C HIS A 247 11.15 -3.36 -0.25
N TYR A 248 12.20 -2.52 -0.27
CA TYR A 248 13.56 -3.00 -0.06
C TYR A 248 13.72 -3.70 1.29
N LEU A 249 13.21 -3.08 2.36
CA LEU A 249 13.25 -3.67 3.70
C LEU A 249 12.45 -4.96 3.72
N LEU A 250 11.28 -4.97 3.12
CA LEU A 250 10.39 -6.13 3.17
C LEU A 250 10.90 -7.33 2.44
N LEU A 251 11.43 -7.15 1.23
CA LEU A 251 11.97 -8.26 0.46
C LEU A 251 13.14 -8.92 1.18
N ALA A 252 13.92 -8.15 1.96
CA ALA A 252 14.97 -8.69 2.81
C ALA A 252 14.40 -9.65 3.88
N TRP A 253 13.38 -9.19 4.59
CA TRP A 253 12.80 -9.92 5.71
C TRP A 253 11.83 -11.03 5.29
N GLU A 254 11.16 -10.87 4.14
CA GLU A 254 10.23 -11.85 3.58
C GLU A 254 10.97 -13.04 2.95
N HIS A 255 11.99 -12.79 2.13
CA HIS A 255 12.70 -13.85 1.41
C HIS A 255 13.90 -14.41 2.17
N HIS A 256 14.49 -13.63 3.09
CA HIS A 256 15.72 -13.99 3.80
C HIS A 256 15.68 -13.61 5.30
N PRO A 257 14.64 -14.01 6.07
CA PRO A 257 14.46 -13.59 7.45
C PRO A 257 15.64 -13.99 8.36
N ASP A 258 16.18 -15.20 8.22
CA ASP A 258 17.28 -15.69 9.06
C ASP A 258 18.59 -14.94 8.81
N GLU A 259 18.84 -14.59 7.55
CA GLU A 259 19.98 -13.78 7.16
C GLU A 259 19.80 -12.32 7.61
N ALA A 260 18.59 -11.75 7.45
CA ALA A 260 18.27 -10.41 7.94
C ALA A 260 18.38 -10.30 9.47
N ARG A 261 18.07 -11.36 10.23
CA ARG A 261 18.31 -11.42 11.68
C ARG A 261 19.80 -11.50 12.03
N ARG A 262 20.58 -12.28 11.29
CA ARG A 262 22.02 -12.50 11.54
C ARG A 262 22.93 -11.39 10.99
N ALA A 263 22.39 -10.51 10.15
CA ALA A 263 23.05 -9.34 9.62
C ALA A 263 23.77 -8.54 10.73
N PRO A 264 25.06 -8.22 10.55
CA PRO A 264 25.80 -7.38 11.49
C PRO A 264 25.11 -6.03 11.73
N PRO A 265 25.17 -5.46 12.96
CA PRO A 265 24.56 -4.17 13.26
C PRO A 265 25.04 -3.02 12.37
N ASP A 266 26.28 -3.10 11.86
CA ASP A 266 26.92 -2.12 10.97
C ASP A 266 26.66 -2.39 9.47
N SER A 267 25.85 -3.40 9.14
CA SER A 267 25.51 -3.71 7.75
C SER A 267 24.60 -2.64 7.13
N VAL A 268 24.67 -2.50 5.80
CA VAL A 268 23.83 -1.56 5.04
C VAL A 268 22.34 -1.78 5.33
N LEU A 269 21.88 -3.03 5.39
CA LEU A 269 20.49 -3.36 5.73
C LEU A 269 20.06 -2.78 7.08
N LYS A 270 20.87 -2.97 8.13
CA LYS A 270 20.53 -2.48 9.48
C LYS A 270 20.56 -0.96 9.58
N HIS A 271 21.51 -0.32 8.90
CA HIS A 271 21.53 1.13 8.79
C HIS A 271 20.32 1.68 8.03
N VAL A 272 19.95 1.09 6.89
CA VAL A 272 18.76 1.50 6.12
C VAL A 272 17.51 1.33 6.97
N GLN A 273 17.36 0.18 7.62
CA GLN A 273 16.21 -0.10 8.47
C GLN A 273 16.05 0.95 9.57
N ALA A 274 17.12 1.22 10.33
CA ALA A 274 17.08 2.19 11.42
C ALA A 274 16.79 3.61 10.89
N ALA A 275 17.48 4.04 9.83
CA ALA A 275 17.33 5.38 9.27
C ALA A 275 15.96 5.58 8.63
N TRP A 276 15.45 4.59 7.89
CA TRP A 276 14.15 4.64 7.24
C TRP A 276 13.02 4.66 8.28
N VAL A 277 13.07 3.81 9.32
CA VAL A 277 12.05 3.83 10.39
C VAL A 277 12.09 5.15 11.15
N ALA A 278 13.26 5.70 11.45
CA ALA A 278 13.38 7.01 12.10
C ALA A 278 12.78 8.14 11.25
N TRP A 279 13.07 8.15 9.94
CA TRP A 279 12.48 9.09 9.00
C TRP A 279 10.96 8.93 8.91
N PHE A 280 10.50 7.69 8.75
CA PHE A 280 9.08 7.38 8.64
C PHE A 280 8.31 7.86 9.87
N LEU A 281 8.81 7.58 11.08
CA LEU A 281 8.18 8.03 12.33
C LEU A 281 8.15 9.57 12.42
N ALA A 282 9.19 10.26 11.98
CA ALA A 282 9.25 11.72 11.99
C ALA A 282 8.28 12.37 10.99
N GLU A 283 8.10 11.74 9.82
CA GLU A 283 7.23 12.27 8.76
C GLU A 283 5.80 11.72 8.81
N LEU A 284 5.53 10.66 9.57
CA LEU A 284 4.21 10.02 9.67
C LEU A 284 3.05 11.00 9.87
N PRO A 285 3.13 12.03 10.74
CA PRO A 285 2.04 12.99 10.89
C PRO A 285 1.75 13.82 9.63
N ARG A 286 2.77 14.02 8.77
CA ARG A 286 2.74 14.85 7.55
C ARG A 286 2.49 14.05 6.27
N LEU A 287 2.62 12.72 6.32
CA LEU A 287 2.37 11.87 5.17
C LEU A 287 0.91 11.98 4.71
N GLU A 288 0.72 11.93 3.40
CA GLU A 288 -0.60 11.84 2.78
C GLU A 288 -1.27 10.50 3.11
N THR A 289 -2.61 10.48 3.08
CA THR A 289 -3.39 9.27 3.42
C THR A 289 -2.97 8.07 2.57
N LYS A 290 -2.74 8.24 1.26
CA LYS A 290 -2.27 7.16 0.37
C LYS A 290 -0.98 6.50 0.86
N HIS A 291 -0.04 7.26 1.41
CA HIS A 291 1.21 6.73 1.94
C HIS A 291 1.00 6.00 3.26
N LYS A 292 0.13 6.53 4.13
CA LYS A 292 -0.26 5.86 5.38
C LYS A 292 -0.96 4.52 5.10
N VAL A 293 -1.79 4.46 4.06
CA VAL A 293 -2.43 3.22 3.60
C VAL A 293 -1.38 2.19 3.21
N GLU A 294 -0.37 2.57 2.43
CA GLU A 294 0.70 1.65 2.03
C GLU A 294 1.49 1.09 3.22
N ILE A 295 1.68 1.88 4.28
CA ILE A 295 2.30 1.40 5.52
C ILE A 295 1.34 0.55 6.37
N ALA A 296 0.05 0.90 6.40
CA ALA A 296 -0.96 0.10 7.08
C ALA A 296 -1.13 -1.28 6.42
N ARG A 297 -1.15 -1.34 5.08
CA ARG A 297 -1.13 -2.59 4.32
C ARG A 297 0.06 -3.44 4.70
N LEU A 298 1.21 -2.80 4.83
CA LEU A 298 2.40 -3.49 5.25
C LEU A 298 2.31 -4.05 6.67
N ALA A 299 1.95 -3.21 7.63
CA ALA A 299 1.91 -3.59 9.04
C ALA A 299 0.83 -4.64 9.34
N PHE A 300 -0.25 -4.68 8.54
CA PHE A 300 -1.46 -5.43 8.91
C PHE A 300 -1.96 -6.45 7.87
N GLN A 301 -1.65 -6.32 6.57
CA GLN A 301 -2.33 -7.09 5.52
C GLN A 301 -1.56 -8.32 4.98
N GLY A 302 -0.49 -8.74 5.65
CA GLY A 302 0.21 -9.99 5.31
C GLY A 302 -0.50 -11.27 5.80
N ARG A 303 -0.17 -12.41 5.18
CA ARG A 303 -0.51 -13.75 5.72
C ARG A 303 0.03 -13.88 7.16
N PRO A 304 -0.45 -14.82 7.98
CA PRO A 304 0.07 -15.00 9.34
C PRO A 304 1.60 -15.08 9.41
N HIS A 305 2.24 -15.85 8.51
CA HIS A 305 3.70 -15.93 8.40
C HIS A 305 4.35 -14.60 7.96
N ASP A 306 3.61 -13.78 7.23
CA ASP A 306 4.14 -12.53 6.69
C ASP A 306 4.27 -11.42 7.74
N ARG A 307 3.53 -11.56 8.86
CA ARG A 307 3.46 -10.52 9.89
C ARG A 307 4.63 -10.52 10.84
N ASP A 308 5.29 -11.66 11.04
CA ASP A 308 6.49 -11.72 11.88
C ASP A 308 7.63 -10.92 11.22
N TYR A 309 7.79 -11.05 9.90
CA TYR A 309 8.81 -10.30 9.17
C TYR A 309 8.49 -8.81 9.08
N ALA A 310 7.23 -8.40 8.92
CA ALA A 310 6.86 -6.99 8.88
C ALA A 310 7.16 -6.28 10.22
N ARG A 311 6.91 -6.96 11.35
CA ARG A 311 7.27 -6.47 12.69
C ARG A 311 8.78 -6.31 12.84
N GLU A 312 9.55 -7.29 12.35
CA GLU A 312 11.01 -7.24 12.40
C GLU A 312 11.57 -6.16 11.46
N ALA A 313 11.01 -5.98 10.26
CA ALA A 313 11.39 -4.96 9.29
C ALA A 313 11.11 -3.54 9.80
N LEU A 314 9.98 -3.35 10.47
CA LEU A 314 9.56 -2.07 11.04
C LEU A 314 9.93 -1.94 12.53
N ALA A 315 11.01 -2.57 12.97
CA ALA A 315 11.46 -2.49 14.36
C ALA A 315 11.60 -1.02 14.82
N GLY A 316 10.83 -0.63 15.83
CA GLY A 316 10.71 0.75 16.33
C GLY A 316 9.37 1.42 16.01
N PHE A 317 8.62 0.92 15.02
CA PHE A 317 7.26 1.38 14.74
C PHE A 317 6.25 0.72 15.67
N ASP A 318 5.54 1.52 16.48
CA ASP A 318 4.42 1.02 17.28
C ASP A 318 3.15 0.91 16.41
N ALA A 319 3.06 -0.19 15.68
CA ALA A 319 1.91 -0.50 14.83
C ALA A 319 0.58 -0.55 15.60
N PHE A 320 0.61 -0.89 16.90
CA PHE A 320 -0.60 -0.88 17.72
C PHE A 320 -1.07 0.55 17.99
N ALA A 321 -0.16 1.44 18.41
CA ALA A 321 -0.46 2.85 18.63
C ALA A 321 -0.92 3.55 17.34
N PHE A 322 -0.27 3.27 16.21
CA PHE A 322 -0.71 3.79 14.91
C PHE A 322 -2.14 3.36 14.58
N GLY A 323 -2.47 2.08 14.71
CA GLY A 323 -3.84 1.65 14.41
C GLY A 323 -4.88 2.15 15.42
N LEU A 324 -4.49 2.38 16.68
CA LEU A 324 -5.34 3.09 17.66
C LEU A 324 -5.63 4.53 17.23
N GLU A 325 -4.63 5.26 16.73
CA GLU A 325 -4.83 6.62 16.21
C GLU A 325 -5.81 6.63 15.03
N VAL A 326 -5.67 5.68 14.10
CA VAL A 326 -6.60 5.52 12.98
C VAL A 326 -8.01 5.20 13.48
N PHE A 327 -8.15 4.31 14.47
CA PHE A 327 -9.44 3.99 15.08
C PHE A 327 -10.08 5.20 15.76
N ASP A 328 -9.33 5.95 16.56
CA ASP A 328 -9.82 7.16 17.23
C ASP A 328 -10.23 8.24 16.22
N GLY A 329 -9.45 8.41 15.14
CA GLY A 329 -9.78 9.29 14.02
C GLY A 329 -11.09 8.89 13.33
N TRP A 330 -11.28 7.60 13.04
CA TRP A 330 -12.50 7.05 12.46
C TRP A 330 -13.73 7.25 13.37
N VAL A 331 -13.60 7.00 14.68
CA VAL A 331 -14.68 7.27 15.65
C VAL A 331 -15.01 8.75 15.70
N LYS A 332 -14.00 9.64 15.74
CA LYS A 332 -14.19 11.09 15.76
C LYS A 332 -14.85 11.62 14.49
N ALA A 333 -14.59 10.99 13.34
CA ALA A 333 -15.22 11.30 12.06
C ALA A 333 -16.68 10.81 11.95
N GLY A 334 -17.23 10.19 13.00
CA GLY A 334 -18.60 9.68 13.00
C GLY A 334 -18.74 8.27 12.42
N MET A 335 -17.64 7.51 12.35
CA MET A 335 -17.59 6.14 11.83
C MET A 335 -18.08 6.01 10.37
N PRO A 336 -17.52 6.78 9.42
CA PRO A 336 -17.89 6.65 8.01
C PRO A 336 -17.68 5.21 7.50
N THR A 337 -18.53 4.80 6.55
CA THR A 337 -18.49 3.48 5.91
C THR A 337 -18.42 3.66 4.39
N GLY A 338 -17.20 3.63 3.83
CA GLY A 338 -16.93 3.66 2.39
C GLY A 338 -16.90 5.05 1.74
N GLY A 339 -15.82 5.32 1.01
CA GLY A 339 -15.60 6.55 0.25
C GLY A 339 -14.15 6.61 -0.27
N ASP A 340 -13.92 7.26 -1.41
CA ASP A 340 -12.57 7.43 -1.97
C ASP A 340 -11.69 8.30 -1.04
N GLY A 341 -10.41 7.93 -0.88
CA GLY A 341 -9.38 8.76 -0.25
C GLY A 341 -9.17 8.53 1.24
N ASP A 342 -9.88 9.28 2.10
CA ASP A 342 -9.61 9.30 3.54
C ASP A 342 -10.16 8.08 4.30
N ASP A 343 -11.21 7.46 3.77
CA ASP A 343 -11.76 6.22 4.33
C ASP A 343 -10.86 5.02 4.04
N GLU A 344 -9.96 5.08 3.04
CA GLU A 344 -9.12 3.94 2.66
C GLU A 344 -8.19 3.52 3.81
N LEU A 345 -7.70 4.46 4.62
CA LEU A 345 -6.87 4.15 5.79
C LEU A 345 -7.68 3.46 6.89
N ALA A 346 -8.89 3.96 7.17
CA ALA A 346 -9.80 3.32 8.12
C ALA A 346 -10.22 1.93 7.61
N ASP A 347 -10.49 1.78 6.31
CA ASP A 347 -10.81 0.51 5.67
C ASP A 347 -9.68 -0.51 5.78
N THR A 348 -8.43 -0.03 5.68
CA THR A 348 -7.23 -0.86 5.76
C THR A 348 -6.97 -1.34 7.19
N VAL A 349 -7.22 -0.51 8.21
CA VAL A 349 -6.89 -0.76 9.62
C VAL A 349 -8.10 -1.21 10.45
N VAL A 350 -9.14 -0.39 10.49
CA VAL A 350 -10.35 -0.55 11.32
C VAL A 350 -11.34 -1.50 10.69
N CYS A 351 -11.37 -1.58 9.36
CA CYS A 351 -12.25 -2.48 8.63
C CYS A 351 -13.75 -2.27 8.94
N PRO A 352 -14.29 -1.06 8.75
CA PRO A 352 -15.69 -0.81 9.02
C PRO A 352 -16.59 -1.64 8.11
N HIS A 353 -17.73 -2.06 8.65
CA HIS A 353 -18.76 -2.76 7.90
C HIS A 353 -19.90 -1.83 7.52
N ARG A 354 -20.49 -2.08 6.34
CA ARG A 354 -21.71 -1.41 5.90
C ARG A 354 -22.89 -2.38 5.97
N LEU A 355 -23.99 -1.93 6.54
CA LEU A 355 -25.28 -2.58 6.32
C LEU A 355 -25.75 -2.22 4.91
N ASP A 356 -25.94 -3.22 4.05
CA ASP A 356 -26.59 -2.97 2.76
C ASP A 356 -28.11 -2.78 2.92
N ALA A 357 -28.80 -2.56 1.81
CA ALA A 357 -30.25 -2.34 1.80
C ALA A 357 -31.04 -3.55 2.34
N ASP A 358 -30.43 -4.74 2.36
CA ASP A 358 -31.00 -5.98 2.87
C ASP A 358 -30.65 -6.22 4.35
N GLY A 359 -29.98 -5.27 5.00
CA GLY A 359 -29.52 -5.38 6.38
C GLY A 359 -28.33 -6.33 6.55
N GLN A 360 -27.68 -6.76 5.46
CA GLN A 360 -26.51 -7.63 5.53
C GLN A 360 -25.24 -6.82 5.80
N LEU A 361 -24.38 -7.37 6.65
CA LEU A 361 -23.06 -6.80 6.94
C LEU A 361 -22.09 -7.12 5.78
N THR A 362 -21.91 -6.14 4.91
CA THR A 362 -20.94 -6.17 3.80
C THR A 362 -19.61 -5.55 4.21
N ARG A 363 -18.53 -6.02 3.56
CA ARG A 363 -17.13 -5.65 3.87
C ARG A 363 -16.48 -5.05 2.62
N ASN A 364 -15.62 -4.05 2.81
CA ASN A 364 -14.76 -3.57 1.73
C ASN A 364 -13.69 -4.61 1.35
N ARG A 365 -13.44 -4.75 0.04
CA ARG A 365 -12.58 -5.82 -0.55
C ARG A 365 -11.12 -5.78 -0.09
N GLY A 366 -10.66 -4.66 0.45
CA GLY A 366 -9.27 -4.47 0.89
C GLY A 366 -9.03 -4.63 2.39
N CYS A 367 -10.03 -4.97 3.20
CA CYS A 367 -9.83 -5.07 4.65
C CYS A 367 -9.07 -6.36 5.03
N GLY A 368 -8.26 -6.31 6.10
CA GLY A 368 -7.59 -7.46 6.72
C GLY A 368 -7.66 -7.45 8.27
N PRO A 369 -7.86 -8.58 8.96
CA PRO A 369 -7.95 -8.59 10.43
C PRO A 369 -6.59 -8.50 11.15
N GLY A 370 -5.53 -8.03 10.49
CA GLY A 370 -4.17 -8.00 11.06
C GLY A 370 -4.05 -7.10 12.29
N TRP A 371 -4.52 -5.86 12.20
CA TRP A 371 -4.51 -4.94 13.34
C TRP A 371 -5.38 -5.47 14.48
N HIS A 372 -6.58 -6.00 14.20
CA HIS A 372 -7.46 -6.59 15.19
C HIS A 372 -6.83 -7.75 15.98
N ARG A 373 -6.11 -8.65 15.28
CA ARG A 373 -5.36 -9.73 15.93
C ARG A 373 -4.30 -9.18 16.89
N MET A 374 -3.60 -8.12 16.49
CA MET A 374 -2.64 -7.43 17.35
C MET A 374 -3.34 -6.76 18.55
N ALA A 375 -4.43 -6.04 18.31
CA ALA A 375 -5.18 -5.30 19.33
C ALA A 375 -5.85 -6.22 20.37
N LEU A 376 -6.25 -7.43 19.98
CA LEU A 376 -6.91 -8.42 20.84
C LEU A 376 -5.97 -9.48 21.44
N SER A 377 -4.66 -9.37 21.17
CA SER A 377 -3.61 -10.14 21.84
C SER A 377 -3.65 -9.95 23.36
N ALA A 378 -3.14 -10.92 24.12
CA ALA A 378 -3.19 -10.87 25.58
C ALA A 378 -2.52 -9.59 26.15
N GLU A 379 -1.44 -9.15 25.52
CA GLU A 379 -0.63 -8.01 25.94
C GLU A 379 -1.31 -6.66 25.65
N ARG A 380 -2.08 -6.55 24.57
CA ARG A 380 -2.66 -5.27 24.11
C ARG A 380 -4.16 -5.13 24.36
N ARG A 381 -4.86 -6.23 24.63
CA ARG A 381 -6.33 -6.26 24.79
C ARG A 381 -6.85 -5.25 25.81
N SER A 382 -6.20 -5.10 26.97
CA SER A 382 -6.66 -4.17 28.00
C SER A 382 -6.59 -2.71 27.54
N ALA A 383 -5.49 -2.33 26.86
CA ALA A 383 -5.33 -0.99 26.30
C ALA A 383 -6.37 -0.72 25.21
N PHE A 384 -6.58 -1.69 24.31
CA PHE A 384 -7.60 -1.56 23.27
C PHE A 384 -9.02 -1.46 23.84
N ALA A 385 -9.35 -2.30 24.83
CA ALA A 385 -10.64 -2.27 25.52
C ALA A 385 -10.95 -0.89 26.11
N LYS A 386 -9.97 -0.27 26.79
CA LYS A 386 -10.13 1.07 27.37
C LYS A 386 -10.44 2.14 26.32
N THR A 387 -9.86 2.03 25.12
CA THR A 387 -10.17 2.93 24.01
C THR A 387 -11.55 2.63 23.42
N LEU A 388 -11.84 1.37 23.13
CA LEU A 388 -13.13 0.96 22.57
C LEU A 388 -14.31 1.34 23.47
N LEU A 389 -14.18 1.19 24.80
CA LEU A 389 -15.24 1.53 25.76
C LEU A 389 -15.56 3.03 25.85
N ARG A 390 -14.70 3.90 25.31
CA ARG A 390 -14.96 5.34 25.18
C ARG A 390 -15.68 5.70 23.88
N ALA A 391 -15.68 4.78 22.91
CA ALA A 391 -16.41 4.94 21.65
C ALA A 391 -17.90 4.59 21.83
N PRO A 392 -18.76 4.89 20.83
CA PRO A 392 -20.13 4.41 20.83
C PRO A 392 -20.19 2.88 20.67
N PRO A 393 -21.22 2.19 21.23
CA PRO A 393 -21.39 0.73 21.07
C PRO A 393 -21.42 0.24 19.61
N ALA A 394 -21.84 1.11 18.68
CA ALA A 394 -21.81 0.83 17.24
C ALA A 394 -20.39 0.58 16.71
N ALA A 395 -19.36 1.20 17.29
CA ALA A 395 -17.95 0.94 16.93
C ALA A 395 -17.58 -0.52 17.22
N ALA A 396 -17.94 -1.02 18.41
CA ALA A 396 -17.67 -2.41 18.79
C ALA A 396 -18.44 -3.41 17.92
N ALA A 397 -19.68 -3.10 17.54
CA ALA A 397 -20.43 -3.91 16.58
C ALA A 397 -19.76 -3.95 15.20
N SER A 398 -19.29 -2.80 14.69
CA SER A 398 -18.58 -2.73 13.40
C SER A 398 -17.29 -3.56 13.41
N LEU A 399 -16.48 -3.44 14.46
CA LEU A 399 -15.27 -4.26 14.65
C LEU A 399 -15.59 -5.76 14.73
N ALA A 400 -16.64 -6.14 15.48
CA ALA A 400 -17.08 -7.53 15.57
C ALA A 400 -17.50 -8.08 14.20
N ALA A 401 -18.17 -7.26 13.39
CA ALA A 401 -18.55 -7.62 12.02
C ALA A 401 -17.30 -7.83 11.14
N GLY A 402 -16.28 -6.98 11.33
CA GLY A 402 -14.93 -7.08 10.73
C GLY A 402 -14.26 -8.43 10.95
N LEU A 403 -14.64 -9.10 12.02
CA LEU A 403 -14.06 -10.33 12.53
C LEU A 403 -14.99 -11.53 12.40
N LYS A 404 -16.07 -11.45 11.62
CA LYS A 404 -17.08 -12.51 11.55
C LYS A 404 -16.57 -13.90 11.15
N TYR A 405 -15.45 -13.96 10.43
CA TYR A 405 -14.78 -15.21 10.03
C TYR A 405 -13.75 -15.71 11.06
N GLU A 406 -13.53 -14.96 12.15
CA GLU A 406 -12.49 -15.17 13.16
C GLU A 406 -13.15 -15.22 14.55
N THR A 407 -13.99 -16.23 14.78
CA THR A 407 -14.84 -16.32 15.98
C THR A 407 -14.08 -16.15 17.29
N ASP A 408 -12.87 -16.70 17.40
CA ASP A 408 -12.03 -16.57 18.59
C ASP A 408 -11.67 -15.09 18.89
N LEU A 409 -11.45 -14.28 17.85
CA LEU A 409 -11.21 -12.86 18.00
C LEU A 409 -12.48 -12.11 18.40
N VAL A 410 -13.64 -12.48 17.86
CA VAL A 410 -14.92 -11.89 18.30
C VAL A 410 -15.21 -12.24 19.76
N VAL A 411 -14.91 -13.46 20.20
CA VAL A 411 -15.00 -13.85 21.62
C VAL A 411 -14.01 -13.07 22.48
N ALA A 412 -12.77 -12.88 22.01
CA ALA A 412 -11.79 -12.03 22.70
C ALA A 412 -12.27 -10.57 22.82
N LEU A 413 -12.88 -10.03 21.77
CA LEU A 413 -13.50 -8.70 21.74
C LEU A 413 -14.68 -8.62 22.71
N LEU A 414 -15.55 -9.64 22.74
CA LEU A 414 -16.70 -9.71 23.64
C LEU A 414 -16.26 -9.66 25.11
N ARG A 415 -15.22 -10.43 25.46
CA ARG A 415 -14.59 -10.39 26.80
C ARG A 415 -13.94 -9.03 27.09
N ALA A 416 -13.33 -8.40 26.10
CA ALA A 416 -12.69 -7.09 26.25
C ALA A 416 -13.69 -5.99 26.63
N VAL A 417 -14.95 -6.09 26.19
CA VAL A 417 -16.01 -5.11 26.48
C VAL A 417 -17.00 -5.55 27.57
N GLU A 418 -16.70 -6.62 28.31
CA GLU A 418 -17.62 -7.23 29.29
C GLU A 418 -18.01 -6.30 30.43
N SER A 419 -17.21 -5.28 30.73
CA SER A 419 -17.50 -4.24 31.73
C SER A 419 -18.59 -3.24 31.30
N SER A 420 -18.96 -3.18 30.01
CA SER A 420 -20.03 -2.32 29.50
C SER A 420 -21.21 -3.14 28.99
N ALA A 421 -22.40 -2.91 29.56
CA ALA A 421 -23.60 -3.61 29.15
C ALA A 421 -23.92 -3.39 27.66
N ALA A 422 -23.87 -2.14 27.21
CA ALA A 422 -24.20 -1.72 25.86
C ALA A 422 -23.20 -2.24 24.81
N HIS A 423 -21.89 -2.12 25.04
CA HIS A 423 -20.89 -2.63 24.10
C HIS A 423 -20.93 -4.15 23.99
N HIS A 424 -21.05 -4.84 25.13
CA HIS A 424 -21.16 -6.30 25.14
C HIS A 424 -22.42 -6.77 24.40
N ALA A 425 -23.57 -6.14 24.60
CA ALA A 425 -24.78 -6.46 23.84
C ALA A 425 -24.59 -6.25 22.32
N ALA A 426 -23.91 -5.16 21.94
CA ALA A 426 -23.62 -4.84 20.54
C ALA A 426 -22.73 -5.90 19.86
N VAL A 427 -21.63 -6.31 20.52
CA VAL A 427 -20.73 -7.37 20.02
C VAL A 427 -21.43 -8.73 19.99
N LEU A 428 -22.15 -9.08 21.06
CA LEU A 428 -22.85 -10.35 21.17
C LEU A 428 -23.88 -10.55 20.05
N ARG A 429 -24.62 -9.49 19.71
CA ARG A 429 -25.61 -9.52 18.63
C ARG A 429 -24.96 -9.87 17.28
N VAL A 430 -23.80 -9.28 16.99
CA VAL A 430 -23.06 -9.55 15.75
C VAL A 430 -22.50 -10.97 15.77
N LEU A 431 -21.89 -11.39 16.88
CA LEU A 431 -21.37 -12.75 17.03
C LEU A 431 -22.46 -13.78 16.75
N ALA A 432 -23.61 -13.66 17.42
CA ALA A 432 -24.74 -14.58 17.28
C ALA A 432 -25.39 -14.53 15.88
N GLY A 433 -25.42 -13.38 15.21
CA GLY A 433 -25.95 -13.25 13.85
C GLY A 433 -25.06 -13.89 12.77
N GLU A 434 -23.73 -13.86 12.97
CA GLU A 434 -22.75 -14.28 11.96
C GLU A 434 -22.18 -15.70 12.20
N LEU A 435 -22.69 -16.47 13.17
CA LEU A 435 -22.27 -17.87 13.44
C LEU A 435 -22.44 -18.83 12.25
N ARG A 436 -23.07 -18.40 11.16
CA ARG A 436 -23.13 -19.12 9.88
C ARG A 436 -21.74 -19.30 9.26
N PHE A 437 -20.79 -18.43 9.58
CA PHE A 437 -19.48 -18.37 8.91
C PHE A 437 -18.28 -18.74 9.79
N GLY A 438 -18.50 -19.06 11.08
CA GLY A 438 -17.44 -19.21 12.08
C GLY A 438 -17.50 -20.48 12.93
N SER A 439 -16.59 -20.57 13.90
CA SER A 439 -16.53 -21.69 14.86
C SER A 439 -17.67 -21.60 15.87
N ARG A 440 -18.71 -22.41 15.67
CA ARG A 440 -19.85 -22.50 16.59
C ARG A 440 -19.44 -22.96 17.99
N GLU A 441 -18.43 -23.81 18.09
CA GLU A 441 -17.99 -24.37 19.37
C GLU A 441 -17.39 -23.30 20.30
N ALA A 442 -16.53 -22.42 19.77
CA ALA A 442 -15.96 -21.32 20.57
C ALA A 442 -17.04 -20.38 21.11
N ALA A 443 -18.03 -20.05 20.28
CA ALA A 443 -19.19 -19.26 20.67
C ALA A 443 -20.08 -19.99 21.70
N ARG A 444 -20.27 -21.31 21.56
CA ARG A 444 -21.04 -22.15 22.50
C ARG A 444 -20.38 -22.20 23.87
N VAL A 445 -19.06 -22.46 23.92
CA VAL A 445 -18.28 -22.45 25.16
C VAL A 445 -18.40 -21.09 25.85
N GLU A 446 -18.28 -20.00 25.10
CA GLU A 446 -18.41 -18.64 25.64
C GLU A 446 -19.85 -18.34 26.13
N GLY A 447 -20.86 -18.78 25.39
CA GLY A 447 -22.26 -18.68 25.80
C GLY A 447 -22.52 -19.35 27.15
N PHE A 448 -22.06 -20.59 27.34
CA PHE A 448 -22.19 -21.28 28.62
C PHE A 448 -21.37 -20.64 29.74
N ARG A 449 -20.22 -20.01 29.44
CA ARG A 449 -19.47 -19.22 30.42
C ARG A 449 -20.31 -18.04 30.89
N LEU A 450 -20.83 -17.24 29.95
CA LEU A 450 -21.63 -16.05 30.25
C LEU A 450 -22.91 -16.40 31.03
N TYR A 451 -23.59 -17.48 30.65
CA TYR A 451 -24.82 -17.94 31.30
C TYR A 451 -24.61 -18.29 32.78
N ARG A 452 -23.48 -18.95 33.09
CA ARG A 452 -23.11 -19.33 34.46
C ARG A 452 -22.55 -18.17 35.28
N ALA A 453 -21.79 -17.27 34.64
CA ALA A 453 -21.04 -16.22 35.33
C ALA A 453 -21.92 -15.06 35.82
N SER A 454 -22.99 -14.69 35.11
CA SER A 454 -23.78 -13.51 35.46
C SER A 454 -25.25 -13.62 35.07
N ALA A 455 -26.15 -13.51 36.05
CA ALA A 455 -27.59 -13.53 35.84
C ALA A 455 -28.07 -12.40 34.91
N SER A 456 -27.48 -11.20 35.00
CA SER A 456 -27.84 -10.07 34.13
C SER A 456 -27.38 -10.25 32.68
N ARG A 457 -26.51 -11.22 32.41
CA ARG A 457 -26.01 -11.54 31.07
C ARG A 457 -26.72 -12.74 30.44
N ARG A 458 -27.53 -13.48 31.20
CA ARG A 458 -28.15 -14.74 30.74
C ARG A 458 -29.03 -14.59 29.51
N GLY A 459 -29.79 -13.50 29.37
CA GLY A 459 -30.59 -13.28 28.15
C GLY A 459 -29.75 -13.19 26.89
N GLY A 460 -28.61 -12.48 26.94
CA GLY A 460 -27.67 -12.44 25.81
C GLY A 460 -26.91 -13.75 25.62
N ALA A 461 -26.50 -14.41 26.69
CA ALA A 461 -25.89 -15.73 26.62
C ALA A 461 -26.84 -16.76 25.98
N LEU A 462 -28.14 -16.68 26.30
CA LEU A 462 -29.19 -17.50 25.71
C LEU A 462 -29.30 -17.24 24.21
N TYR A 463 -29.34 -15.98 23.77
CA TYR A 463 -29.34 -15.64 22.35
C TYR A 463 -28.13 -16.23 21.62
N LEU A 464 -26.93 -16.11 22.20
CA LEU A 464 -25.71 -16.66 21.62
C LEU A 464 -25.74 -18.18 21.51
N LEU A 465 -26.11 -18.88 22.59
CA LEU A 465 -26.21 -20.34 22.63
C LEU A 465 -27.22 -20.86 21.60
N MET A 466 -28.39 -20.24 21.56
CA MET A 466 -29.44 -20.55 20.60
C MET A 466 -28.99 -20.40 19.15
N SER A 467 -28.19 -19.37 18.85
CA SER A 467 -27.60 -19.19 17.52
C SER A 467 -26.54 -20.23 17.14
N THR A 468 -25.93 -20.93 18.09
CA THR A 468 -24.94 -21.98 17.79
C THR A 468 -25.57 -23.25 17.23
N ASP A 469 -26.86 -23.48 17.48
CA ASP A 469 -27.53 -24.76 17.17
C ASP A 469 -28.83 -24.64 16.37
N PHE A 470 -28.90 -23.64 15.51
CA PHE A 470 -30.10 -23.40 14.69
C PHE A 470 -30.53 -24.62 13.83
N ALA A 471 -29.61 -25.56 13.54
CA ALA A 471 -29.87 -26.68 12.64
C ALA A 471 -30.28 -28.00 13.33
N HIS A 472 -29.80 -28.29 14.54
CA HIS A 472 -30.05 -29.59 15.19
C HIS A 472 -31.14 -29.54 16.26
N GLY A 473 -31.80 -28.39 16.41
CA GLY A 473 -32.69 -28.17 17.53
C GLY A 473 -31.89 -27.89 18.80
N VAL A 474 -32.55 -27.32 19.79
CA VAL A 474 -31.91 -26.83 21.03
C VAL A 474 -31.42 -27.92 21.96
N ASP A 475 -31.54 -29.18 21.56
CA ASP A 475 -31.38 -30.35 22.42
C ASP A 475 -29.95 -30.46 23.00
N ASP A 476 -28.94 -29.96 22.29
CA ASP A 476 -27.56 -29.90 22.79
C ASP A 476 -27.31 -28.71 23.73
N VAL A 477 -28.14 -27.68 23.67
CA VAL A 477 -28.00 -26.45 24.47
C VAL A 477 -28.73 -26.58 25.81
N LEU A 478 -29.97 -27.06 25.79
CA LEU A 478 -30.86 -27.10 26.96
C LEU A 478 -30.25 -27.82 28.19
N PRO A 479 -29.57 -28.97 28.06
CA PRO A 479 -29.00 -29.67 29.22
C PRO A 479 -27.92 -28.86 29.95
N GLY A 480 -27.25 -27.92 29.26
CA GLY A 480 -26.24 -27.05 29.86
C GLY A 480 -26.79 -25.78 30.52
N LEU A 481 -28.10 -25.49 30.37
CA LEU A 481 -28.76 -24.33 30.98
C LEU A 481 -29.19 -24.66 32.42
N ALA A 482 -28.26 -24.51 33.36
CA ALA A 482 -28.51 -24.66 34.78
C ALA A 482 -28.25 -23.33 35.54
N PRO A 483 -29.27 -22.72 36.18
CA PRO A 483 -30.68 -23.13 36.20
C PRO A 483 -31.39 -22.95 34.83
N PRO A 484 -32.59 -23.52 34.63
CA PRO A 484 -33.38 -23.28 33.42
C PRO A 484 -33.70 -21.79 33.21
N PRO A 485 -33.86 -21.33 31.96
CA PRO A 485 -34.06 -19.92 31.67
C PRO A 485 -35.39 -19.38 32.22
N THR A 486 -35.39 -18.14 32.69
CA THR A 486 -36.59 -17.47 33.23
C THR A 486 -37.25 -16.56 32.19
N ALA A 487 -38.51 -16.15 32.45
CA ALA A 487 -39.21 -15.15 31.63
C ALA A 487 -38.40 -13.85 31.45
N THR A 488 -37.71 -13.39 32.49
CA THR A 488 -36.84 -12.21 32.42
C THR A 488 -35.66 -12.42 31.47
N GLU A 489 -35.06 -13.61 31.47
CA GLU A 489 -33.94 -13.95 30.58
C GLU A 489 -34.40 -14.08 29.13
N LEU A 490 -35.58 -14.66 28.88
CA LEU A 490 -36.20 -14.66 27.55
C LEU A 490 -36.49 -13.24 27.07
N GLY A 491 -37.06 -12.37 27.92
CA GLY A 491 -37.30 -10.97 27.57
C GLY A 491 -36.01 -10.26 27.17
N ALA A 492 -34.97 -10.38 27.99
CA ALA A 492 -33.65 -9.80 27.69
C ALA A 492 -33.01 -10.38 26.41
N MET A 493 -33.30 -11.63 26.05
CA MET A 493 -32.90 -12.23 24.77
C MET A 493 -33.62 -11.54 23.60
N LEU A 494 -34.95 -11.37 23.71
CA LEU A 494 -35.80 -10.75 22.67
C LEU A 494 -35.54 -9.25 22.51
N ASP A 495 -35.10 -8.56 23.57
CA ASP A 495 -34.74 -7.14 23.53
C ASP A 495 -33.54 -6.86 22.61
N LEU A 496 -32.62 -7.83 22.46
CA LEU A 496 -31.37 -7.66 21.69
C LEU A 496 -31.62 -7.41 20.21
N THR A 497 -32.51 -8.19 19.61
CA THR A 497 -32.81 -8.11 18.17
C THR A 497 -34.14 -8.79 17.85
N PRO A 498 -34.95 -8.26 16.92
CA PRO A 498 -36.20 -8.89 16.50
C PRO A 498 -36.02 -10.35 16.03
N ASP A 499 -34.92 -10.65 15.33
CA ASP A 499 -34.55 -12.00 14.86
C ASP A 499 -34.44 -13.04 16.00
N ALA A 500 -34.22 -12.61 17.26
CA ALA A 500 -34.19 -13.52 18.41
C ALA A 500 -35.53 -14.25 18.63
N MET A 501 -36.65 -13.71 18.11
CA MET A 501 -37.96 -14.34 18.19
C MET A 501 -38.00 -15.74 17.58
N ARG A 502 -37.18 -16.03 16.56
CA ARG A 502 -37.13 -17.36 15.93
C ARG A 502 -36.73 -18.49 16.88
N PHE A 503 -36.09 -18.14 18.00
CA PHE A 503 -35.61 -19.08 19.02
C PHE A 503 -36.64 -19.35 20.12
N ALA A 504 -37.63 -18.46 20.32
CA ALA A 504 -38.63 -18.61 21.36
C ALA A 504 -39.47 -19.91 21.27
N PRO A 505 -39.85 -20.46 20.09
CA PRO A 505 -40.57 -21.74 20.03
C PRO A 505 -39.80 -22.91 20.64
N ALA A 506 -38.47 -22.89 20.54
CA ALA A 506 -37.62 -23.97 21.01
C ALA A 506 -37.38 -23.91 22.52
N LEU A 507 -37.52 -22.73 23.13
CA LEU A 507 -37.44 -22.54 24.58
C LEU A 507 -38.77 -22.81 25.29
N TRP A 508 -39.86 -22.96 24.53
CA TRP A 508 -41.20 -23.13 25.09
C TRP A 508 -41.30 -24.41 25.91
N GLY A 509 -41.78 -24.32 27.16
CA GLY A 509 -41.87 -25.48 28.06
C GLY A 509 -40.58 -25.83 28.78
N HIS A 510 -39.44 -25.26 28.38
CA HIS A 510 -38.14 -25.45 29.04
C HIS A 510 -37.80 -24.32 30.02
N MET A 511 -38.67 -23.33 30.14
CA MET A 511 -38.45 -22.17 31.01
C MET A 511 -38.99 -22.37 32.42
N GLN A 512 -38.32 -21.77 33.38
CA GLN A 512 -38.77 -21.71 34.76
C GLN A 512 -39.94 -20.73 34.93
N GLY A 513 -41.03 -21.20 35.54
CA GLY A 513 -42.16 -20.37 35.96
C GLY A 513 -43.29 -20.17 34.95
N GLY A 514 -43.12 -20.60 33.70
CA GLY A 514 -44.22 -20.77 32.74
C GLY A 514 -44.92 -19.50 32.25
N ARG A 515 -44.16 -18.42 31.96
CA ARG A 515 -44.67 -17.12 31.48
C ARG A 515 -44.14 -16.73 30.10
N GLU A 516 -43.97 -17.73 29.23
CA GLU A 516 -43.42 -17.59 27.88
C GLU A 516 -44.30 -16.67 27.02
N ALA A 517 -45.62 -16.89 26.99
CA ALA A 517 -46.50 -16.12 26.11
C ALA A 517 -46.56 -14.64 26.46
N GLU A 518 -46.64 -14.29 27.75
CA GLU A 518 -46.66 -12.88 28.19
C GLU A 518 -45.40 -12.15 27.74
N THR A 519 -44.24 -12.81 27.85
CA THR A 519 -42.93 -12.27 27.46
C THR A 519 -42.84 -12.11 25.94
N VAL A 520 -43.26 -13.12 25.19
CA VAL A 520 -43.23 -13.12 23.72
C VAL A 520 -44.17 -12.07 23.13
N VAL A 521 -45.40 -11.97 23.64
CA VAL A 521 -46.41 -11.02 23.17
C VAL A 521 -45.93 -9.57 23.27
N ALA A 522 -45.14 -9.23 24.29
CA ALA A 522 -44.56 -7.89 24.44
C ALA A 522 -43.58 -7.51 23.30
N HIS A 523 -43.06 -8.48 22.55
CA HIS A 523 -42.06 -8.28 21.50
C HIS A 523 -42.57 -8.59 20.09
N LEU A 524 -43.76 -9.19 19.95
CA LEU A 524 -44.28 -9.65 18.67
C LEU A 524 -44.50 -8.51 17.67
N ASP A 525 -44.98 -7.33 18.10
CA ASP A 525 -45.18 -6.20 17.18
C ASP A 525 -43.85 -5.78 16.54
N ARG A 526 -42.81 -5.59 17.36
CA ARG A 526 -41.46 -5.27 16.87
C ARG A 526 -40.92 -6.32 15.89
N PHE A 527 -41.20 -7.60 16.12
CA PHE A 527 -40.77 -8.68 15.23
C PHE A 527 -41.55 -8.73 13.90
N ILE A 528 -42.87 -8.59 13.95
CA ILE A 528 -43.71 -8.66 12.74
C ILE A 528 -43.50 -7.44 11.86
N ASP A 529 -43.28 -6.27 12.47
CA ASP A 529 -43.13 -4.99 11.77
C ASP A 529 -41.68 -4.72 11.31
N ASP A 530 -40.71 -5.54 11.72
CA ASP A 530 -39.31 -5.36 11.29
C ASP A 530 -39.09 -5.78 9.83
N GLY A 531 -39.22 -4.81 8.93
CA GLY A 531 -38.92 -4.96 7.51
C GLY A 531 -37.45 -5.25 7.19
N ALA A 532 -36.55 -5.16 8.17
CA ALA A 532 -35.12 -5.44 8.02
C ALA A 532 -34.72 -6.87 8.42
N THR A 533 -35.68 -7.73 8.80
CA THR A 533 -35.39 -9.16 9.01
C THR A 533 -34.80 -9.71 7.71
N PRO A 534 -33.51 -10.07 7.65
CA PRO A 534 -32.82 -10.10 6.38
C PRO A 534 -33.45 -11.09 5.40
N ASN A 535 -33.48 -10.71 4.13
CA ASN A 535 -34.10 -11.36 2.97
C ASN A 535 -33.73 -12.85 2.71
N ALA A 536 -33.03 -13.54 3.62
CA ALA A 536 -32.66 -14.94 3.46
C ALA A 536 -33.89 -15.86 3.37
N HIS A 537 -35.01 -15.54 4.02
CA HIS A 537 -36.23 -16.37 3.97
C HIS A 537 -37.50 -15.52 3.96
N ARG A 538 -37.92 -15.03 2.79
CA ARG A 538 -39.26 -14.44 2.59
C ARG A 538 -40.32 -15.40 3.19
N GLY A 539 -40.98 -15.00 4.27
CA GLY A 539 -41.96 -15.82 5.02
C GLY A 539 -41.59 -16.16 6.47
N GLU A 540 -40.44 -15.72 6.97
CA GLU A 540 -39.96 -16.05 8.32
C GLU A 540 -40.88 -15.60 9.48
N PRO A 541 -41.54 -14.41 9.46
CA PRO A 541 -42.42 -14.02 10.56
C PRO A 541 -43.62 -14.96 10.73
N ASP A 542 -44.28 -15.31 9.63
CA ASP A 542 -45.47 -16.17 9.65
C ASP A 542 -45.11 -17.58 10.11
N ALA A 543 -44.02 -18.13 9.57
CA ALA A 543 -43.51 -19.43 9.96
C ALA A 543 -43.07 -19.47 11.43
N THR A 544 -42.45 -18.40 11.93
CA THR A 544 -42.03 -18.30 13.34
C THR A 544 -43.24 -18.19 14.26
N VAL A 545 -44.22 -17.35 13.93
CA VAL A 545 -45.48 -17.25 14.67
C VAL A 545 -46.22 -18.58 14.70
N GLN A 546 -46.30 -19.28 13.57
CA GLN A 546 -46.91 -20.62 13.53
C GLN A 546 -46.18 -21.60 14.45
N LYS A 547 -44.85 -21.61 14.44
CA LYS A 547 -44.03 -22.43 15.36
C LYS A 547 -44.26 -22.07 16.83
N LEU A 548 -44.44 -20.79 17.16
CA LEU A 548 -44.78 -20.35 18.52
C LEU A 548 -46.12 -20.93 18.97
N VAL A 549 -47.15 -20.84 18.12
CA VAL A 549 -48.47 -21.42 18.40
C VAL A 549 -48.40 -22.93 18.55
N ASP A 550 -47.67 -23.61 17.66
CA ASP A 550 -47.49 -25.06 17.74
C ASP A 550 -46.78 -25.46 19.04
N ALA A 551 -45.77 -24.70 19.46
CA ALA A 551 -45.06 -24.92 20.73
C ALA A 551 -45.98 -24.70 21.94
N ALA A 552 -46.77 -23.62 21.94
CA ALA A 552 -47.75 -23.35 22.99
C ALA A 552 -48.84 -24.44 23.06
N CYS A 553 -49.32 -24.93 21.91
CA CYS A 553 -50.28 -26.03 21.83
C CYS A 553 -49.70 -27.33 22.38
N ARG A 554 -48.45 -27.69 22.04
CA ARG A 554 -47.78 -28.90 22.57
C ARG A 554 -47.65 -28.87 24.09
N VAL A 555 -47.36 -27.72 24.68
CA VAL A 555 -47.24 -27.56 26.13
C VAL A 555 -48.61 -27.45 26.81
N GLY A 556 -49.63 -26.95 26.10
CA GLY A 556 -51.03 -27.03 26.51
C GLY A 556 -51.43 -26.14 27.68
N ARG A 557 -50.67 -25.07 28.00
CA ARG A 557 -51.00 -24.14 29.09
C ARG A 557 -52.11 -23.17 28.63
N PRO A 558 -53.28 -23.13 29.30
CA PRO A 558 -54.39 -22.27 28.87
C PRO A 558 -54.06 -20.77 28.86
N GLY A 559 -53.25 -20.31 29.83
CA GLY A 559 -52.83 -18.91 29.92
C GLY A 559 -51.99 -18.45 28.72
N ASP A 560 -51.11 -19.32 28.23
CA ASP A 560 -50.25 -19.02 27.08
C ASP A 560 -51.08 -18.82 25.80
N LEU A 561 -52.01 -19.76 25.54
CA LEU A 561 -52.91 -19.71 24.39
C LEU A 561 -53.86 -18.49 24.45
N ALA A 562 -54.39 -18.18 25.65
CA ALA A 562 -55.25 -17.02 25.84
C ALA A 562 -54.49 -15.69 25.59
N ALA A 563 -53.24 -15.58 26.02
CA ALA A 563 -52.40 -14.41 25.78
C ALA A 563 -52.10 -14.21 24.28
N LEU A 564 -51.70 -15.27 23.58
CA LEU A 564 -51.48 -15.24 22.14
C LEU A 564 -52.76 -14.91 21.37
N HIS A 565 -53.89 -15.52 21.73
CA HIS A 565 -55.19 -15.24 21.11
C HIS A 565 -55.58 -13.77 21.26
N THR A 566 -55.45 -13.22 22.48
CA THR A 566 -55.73 -11.82 22.78
C THR A 566 -54.88 -10.88 21.93
N TYR A 567 -53.58 -11.18 21.81
CA TYR A 567 -52.67 -10.41 20.98
C TYR A 567 -53.08 -10.42 19.51
N PHE A 568 -53.29 -11.60 18.90
CA PHE A 568 -53.62 -11.68 17.47
C PHE A 568 -55.03 -11.16 17.15
N ALA A 569 -55.99 -11.30 18.06
CA ALA A 569 -57.30 -10.68 17.92
C ALA A 569 -57.20 -9.14 17.90
N ARG A 570 -56.41 -8.57 18.83
CA ARG A 570 -56.12 -7.13 18.86
C ARG A 570 -55.42 -6.69 17.57
N ARG A 571 -54.33 -7.35 17.19
CA ARG A 571 -53.55 -6.97 15.99
C ARG A 571 -54.39 -7.03 14.72
N ALA A 572 -55.19 -8.08 14.52
CA ALA A 572 -56.10 -8.18 13.38
C ALA A 572 -57.16 -7.06 13.34
N SER A 573 -57.59 -6.58 14.51
CA SER A 573 -58.55 -5.45 14.59
C SER A 573 -57.90 -4.09 14.31
N THR A 574 -56.65 -3.90 14.73
CA THR A 574 -55.91 -2.64 14.56
C THR A 574 -55.29 -2.52 13.17
N HIS A 575 -54.87 -3.64 12.57
CA HIS A 575 -54.24 -3.72 11.26
C HIS A 575 -55.14 -4.51 10.29
N GLY A 576 -56.22 -3.88 9.82
CA GLY A 576 -57.25 -4.57 9.02
C GLY A 576 -56.72 -5.33 7.79
N ALA A 577 -55.65 -4.82 7.15
CA ALA A 577 -54.98 -5.49 6.04
C ALA A 577 -54.33 -6.84 6.43
N GLU A 578 -53.98 -7.03 7.70
CA GLU A 578 -53.39 -8.26 8.23
C GLU A 578 -54.43 -9.25 8.78
N SER A 579 -55.72 -8.88 8.82
CA SER A 579 -56.77 -9.73 9.37
C SER A 579 -56.84 -11.11 8.69
N THR A 580 -56.68 -11.14 7.36
CA THR A 580 -56.61 -12.38 6.59
C THR A 580 -55.32 -13.16 6.85
N ARG A 581 -54.18 -12.47 6.98
CA ARG A 581 -52.85 -13.08 7.23
C ARG A 581 -52.84 -13.87 8.55
N TRP A 582 -53.45 -13.32 9.60
CA TRP A 582 -53.42 -13.91 10.95
C TRP A 582 -54.68 -14.69 11.35
N ALA A 583 -55.66 -14.85 10.45
CA ALA A 583 -56.91 -15.55 10.75
C ALA A 583 -56.66 -16.99 11.25
N GLY A 584 -55.78 -17.74 10.58
CA GLY A 584 -55.45 -19.12 10.96
C GLY A 584 -54.78 -19.21 12.34
N VAL A 585 -53.83 -18.32 12.64
CA VAL A 585 -53.15 -18.23 13.93
C VAL A 585 -54.13 -17.88 15.06
N LYS A 586 -55.04 -16.92 14.80
CA LYS A 586 -56.10 -16.54 15.75
C LYS A 586 -57.04 -17.71 16.05
N ASP A 587 -57.40 -18.50 15.05
CA ASP A 587 -58.31 -19.63 15.23
C ASP A 587 -57.65 -20.79 15.98
N GLN A 588 -56.37 -21.07 15.68
CA GLN A 588 -55.59 -22.10 16.38
C GLN A 588 -55.30 -21.79 17.85
N THR A 589 -55.29 -20.50 18.22
CA THR A 589 -55.06 -20.07 19.61
C THR A 589 -56.34 -19.99 20.44
N ARG A 590 -57.52 -20.26 19.85
CA ARG A 590 -58.79 -20.30 20.61
C ARG A 590 -58.77 -21.41 21.66
N ALA A 591 -59.47 -21.19 22.77
CA ALA A 591 -59.64 -22.20 23.80
C ALA A 591 -60.19 -23.51 23.18
N GLY A 592 -59.51 -24.63 23.43
CA GLY A 592 -59.87 -25.96 22.91
C GLY A 592 -59.47 -26.27 21.47
N ALA A 593 -58.82 -25.34 20.75
CA ALA A 593 -58.40 -25.60 19.36
C ALA A 593 -57.19 -26.56 19.27
N CYS A 594 -56.27 -26.50 20.24
CA CYS A 594 -55.06 -27.33 20.24
C CYS A 594 -55.31 -28.82 20.46
N SER A 595 -56.43 -29.23 21.08
CA SER A 595 -56.73 -30.65 21.35
C SER A 595 -57.16 -31.46 20.12
N ALA A 596 -57.32 -30.80 18.97
CA ALA A 596 -57.71 -31.42 17.71
C ALA A 596 -56.50 -31.80 16.82
N ARG A 597 -55.27 -31.62 17.30
CA ARG A 597 -54.00 -31.95 16.63
C ARG A 597 -53.23 -32.94 17.48
#